data_AF-A0AAE0GFP8-F1
#
_entry.id   AF-A0AAE0GFP8-F1
#
_cell.length_a   1.000
_cell.length_b   1.000
_cell.length_c   1.000
_cell.angle_alpha   90.00
_cell.angle_beta   90.00
_cell.angle_gamma   90.00
#
_symmetry.space_group_name_H-M   'P 1'
#
loop_
_entity.id
_entity.type
_entity.pdbx_description
1 polymer ?
#
loop_
_entity_poly.entity_id
_entity_poly.type
_entity_poly.pdbx_seq_one_letter_code
_entity_poly.pdbx_strand_id
1 'polypeptide(L)'
;MLKTSFVLLGICLVSKLTVAELVPYWGGDTVRDLHREYGNIFKYGNRNAASHLWSAFLLDRSTQMSEKKLESLFRGFCAISGSPVNPTSYNKYRLSLHKASGGKSIGYMQYCCWPCVCDTQDFIFVDTKTVETAEGPRVFDFAVIGNPCNNSAKLSVPFVQPFDGRQTTLLREAPEVRCQDGELLGAPISDHGHVILSMFFDAKDVDEEAGAVAIHSQRPQPGRMSTVNGIQFQDEMEFKDMCEDRARAGYNSGMGEIFRKVAAISPLKPLDSYAELR
;
A
#
# COMPACT_ATOMS: atom_id res chain seq x y z
N MET A 1 -10.53 -73.23 23.51
CA MET A 1 -10.72 -71.97 24.25
C MET A 1 -9.51 -71.07 24.00
N LEU A 2 -9.58 -70.21 22.96
CA LEU A 2 -8.56 -69.19 22.71
C LEU A 2 -9.22 -67.83 22.97
N LYS A 3 -8.74 -67.11 23.99
CA LYS A 3 -9.15 -65.73 24.28
C LYS A 3 -8.29 -64.80 23.43
N THR A 4 -8.89 -64.12 22.46
CA THR A 4 -8.24 -63.06 21.69
C THR A 4 -8.56 -61.73 22.38
N SER A 5 -7.59 -61.15 23.08
CA SER A 5 -7.69 -59.80 23.63
C SER A 5 -7.40 -58.77 22.53
N PHE A 6 -8.38 -57.93 22.21
CA PHE A 6 -8.17 -56.71 21.43
C PHE A 6 -7.66 -55.59 22.34
N VAL A 7 -6.45 -55.10 22.07
CA VAL A 7 -5.92 -53.86 22.66
C VAL A 7 -6.32 -52.71 21.73
N LEU A 8 -7.22 -51.83 22.18
CA LEU A 8 -7.47 -50.57 21.50
C LEU A 8 -6.29 -49.63 21.75
N LEU A 9 -5.50 -49.38 20.71
CA LEU A 9 -4.52 -48.29 20.71
C LEU A 9 -5.29 -46.97 20.47
N GLY A 10 -5.52 -46.21 21.54
CA GLY A 10 -6.06 -44.85 21.45
C GLY A 10 -5.03 -43.94 20.80
N ILE A 11 -5.28 -43.51 19.56
CA ILE A 11 -4.50 -42.46 18.89
C ILE A 11 -4.96 -41.13 19.49
N CYS A 12 -4.17 -40.58 20.43
CA CYS A 12 -4.27 -39.18 20.81
C CYS A 12 -3.83 -38.32 19.61
N LEU A 13 -4.78 -37.73 18.90
CA LEU A 13 -4.48 -36.58 18.04
C LEU A 13 -4.05 -35.42 18.94
N VAL A 14 -2.74 -35.20 19.06
CA VAL A 14 -2.20 -33.96 19.62
C VAL A 14 -2.38 -32.90 18.54
N SER A 15 -3.44 -32.10 18.67
CA SER A 15 -3.59 -30.86 17.93
C SER A 15 -2.41 -29.95 18.28
N LYS A 16 -1.52 -29.73 17.30
CA LYS A 16 -0.47 -28.72 17.41
C LYS A 16 -1.14 -27.36 17.48
N LEU A 17 -1.35 -26.82 18.69
CA LEU A 17 -1.52 -25.39 18.84
C LEU A 17 -0.18 -24.76 18.47
N THR A 18 -0.13 -24.15 17.29
CA THR A 18 0.95 -23.22 16.93
C THR A 18 0.88 -22.05 17.90
N VAL A 19 1.94 -21.84 18.66
CA VAL A 19 2.12 -20.59 19.43
C VAL A 19 2.22 -19.48 18.39
N ALA A 20 1.13 -18.74 18.20
CA ALA A 20 1.20 -17.47 17.50
C ALA A 20 2.23 -16.61 18.27
N GLU A 21 3.28 -16.18 17.58
CA GLU A 21 4.27 -15.30 18.15
C GLU A 21 3.54 -14.04 18.63
N LEU A 22 3.45 -13.86 19.95
CA LEU A 22 2.75 -12.73 20.55
C LEU A 22 3.48 -11.45 20.13
N VAL A 23 2.89 -10.71 19.19
CA VAL A 23 3.41 -9.39 18.79
C VAL A 23 3.48 -8.52 20.05
N PRO A 24 4.68 -8.00 20.42
CA PRO A 24 4.83 -7.23 21.65
C PRO A 24 3.86 -6.06 21.70
N TYR A 25 3.35 -5.76 22.90
CA TYR A 25 2.49 -4.61 23.11
C TYR A 25 3.21 -3.33 22.69
N TRP A 26 2.55 -2.50 21.88
CA TRP A 26 3.05 -1.19 21.47
C TRP A 26 2.09 -0.10 21.92
N GLY A 27 2.52 0.70 22.90
CA GLY A 27 1.70 1.75 23.51
C GLY A 27 1.61 3.06 22.72
N GLY A 28 2.11 3.12 21.48
CA GLY A 28 2.03 4.33 20.65
C GLY A 28 0.59 4.65 20.27
N ASP A 29 0.24 5.94 20.25
CA ASP A 29 -1.15 6.38 20.02
C ASP A 29 -1.29 7.39 18.88
N THR A 30 -0.22 8.12 18.61
CA THR A 30 -0.22 9.19 17.61
C THR A 30 0.63 8.82 16.40
N VAL A 31 0.39 9.52 15.29
CA VAL A 31 1.26 9.45 14.11
C VAL A 31 2.72 9.76 14.46
N ARG A 32 2.97 10.64 15.44
CA ARG A 32 4.32 10.92 15.93
C ARG A 32 4.95 9.71 16.61
N ASP A 33 4.18 8.92 17.36
CA ASP A 33 4.68 7.70 17.98
C ASP A 33 5.00 6.64 16.92
N LEU A 34 4.15 6.50 15.90
CA LEU A 34 4.47 5.67 14.73
C LEU A 34 5.78 6.11 14.09
N HIS A 35 5.99 7.41 13.87
CA HIS A 35 7.24 7.90 13.27
C HIS A 35 8.48 7.62 14.12
N ARG A 36 8.36 7.52 15.45
CA ARG A 36 9.49 7.13 16.32
C ARG A 36 9.93 5.69 16.09
N GLU A 37 9.07 4.85 15.51
CA GLU A 37 9.39 3.48 15.12
C GLU A 37 10.12 3.39 13.78
N TYR A 38 10.45 4.50 13.13
CA TYR A 38 11.12 4.50 11.83
C TYR A 38 12.38 3.60 11.81
N GLY A 39 13.27 3.72 12.81
CA GLY A 39 14.47 2.88 12.91
C GLY A 39 14.19 1.43 13.34
N ASN A 40 12.97 1.16 13.84
CA ASN A 40 12.48 -0.18 14.15
C ASN A 40 11.87 -0.88 12.93
N ILE A 41 11.36 -0.11 11.98
CA ILE A 41 10.69 -0.62 10.79
C ILE A 41 11.65 -0.72 9.61
N PHE A 42 12.48 0.30 9.39
CA PHE A 42 13.45 0.34 8.30
C PHE A 42 14.85 0.02 8.81
N LYS A 43 15.30 -1.22 8.57
CA LYS A 43 16.55 -1.78 9.07
C LYS A 43 17.73 -1.66 8.10
N TYR A 44 17.45 -1.34 6.85
CA TYR A 44 18.42 -1.32 5.75
C TYR A 44 18.59 0.09 5.15
N GLY A 45 18.24 1.12 5.92
CA GLY A 45 18.69 2.51 5.74
C GLY A 45 17.69 3.42 5.04
N ASN A 46 17.16 3.03 3.88
CA ASN A 46 16.27 3.89 3.09
C ASN A 46 14.91 3.22 2.83
N ARG A 47 13.84 3.86 3.32
CA ARG A 47 12.42 3.51 3.15
C ARG A 47 11.84 3.58 1.73
N ASN A 48 12.62 3.97 0.72
CA ASN A 48 12.15 4.10 -0.65
C ASN A 48 11.40 2.83 -1.11
N ALA A 49 10.21 3.01 -1.69
CA ALA A 49 9.34 1.92 -2.14
C ALA A 49 8.95 0.88 -1.06
N ALA A 50 9.12 1.22 0.23
CA ALA A 50 8.96 0.29 1.34
C ALA A 50 7.82 0.64 2.29
N SER A 51 6.79 1.37 1.83
CA SER A 51 5.65 1.72 2.69
C SER A 51 4.88 0.49 3.22
N HIS A 52 5.00 -0.66 2.55
CA HIS A 52 4.46 -1.94 3.02
C HIS A 52 4.96 -2.30 4.43
N LEU A 53 6.16 -1.87 4.83
CA LEU A 53 6.69 -2.11 6.19
C LEU A 53 6.00 -1.25 7.26
N TRP A 54 5.56 -0.02 6.93
CA TRP A 54 4.67 0.73 7.82
C TRP A 54 3.34 0.00 8.01
N SER A 55 2.78 -0.50 6.90
CA SER A 55 1.54 -1.27 6.92
C SER A 55 1.68 -2.55 7.74
N ALA A 56 2.79 -3.27 7.59
CA ALA A 56 3.10 -4.47 8.36
C ALA A 56 3.11 -4.18 9.86
N PHE A 57 3.85 -3.14 10.26
CA PHE A 57 3.97 -2.73 11.66
C PHE A 57 2.61 -2.48 12.31
N LEU A 58 1.72 -1.78 11.59
CA LEU A 58 0.37 -1.45 12.06
C LEU A 58 -0.56 -2.67 12.07
N LEU A 59 -0.55 -3.48 11.01
CA LEU A 59 -1.43 -4.64 10.87
C LEU A 59 -1.06 -5.77 11.84
N ASP A 60 0.22 -6.01 12.11
CA ASP A 60 0.68 -6.95 13.13
C ASP A 60 0.17 -6.59 14.54
N ARG A 61 -0.15 -5.31 14.76
CA ARG A 61 -0.60 -4.76 16.06
C ARG A 61 -2.05 -4.32 16.04
N SER A 62 -2.79 -4.63 14.97
CA SER A 62 -4.17 -4.18 14.77
C SER A 62 -5.11 -4.62 15.91
N THR A 63 -4.90 -5.82 16.47
CA THR A 63 -5.65 -6.34 17.62
C THR A 63 -5.48 -5.54 18.91
N GLN A 64 -4.48 -4.64 18.96
CA GLN A 64 -4.20 -3.73 20.07
C GLN A 64 -4.81 -2.34 19.86
N MET A 65 -5.51 -2.12 18.74
CA MET A 65 -6.00 -0.80 18.30
C MET A 65 -7.49 -0.83 17.99
N SER A 66 -8.20 0.25 18.30
CA SER A 66 -9.51 0.49 17.71
C SER A 66 -9.36 0.78 16.22
N GLU A 67 -10.45 0.62 15.48
CA GLU A 67 -10.56 1.00 14.07
C GLU A 67 -10.08 2.44 13.84
N LYS A 68 -10.62 3.39 14.60
CA LYS A 68 -10.27 4.82 14.52
C LYS A 68 -8.78 5.08 14.74
N LYS A 69 -8.16 4.38 15.69
CA LYS A 69 -6.72 4.52 15.97
C LYS A 69 -5.90 4.00 14.80
N LEU A 70 -6.25 2.82 14.29
CA LEU A 70 -5.58 2.20 13.15
C LEU A 70 -5.62 3.12 11.92
N GLU A 71 -6.80 3.62 11.55
CA GLU A 71 -6.95 4.57 10.43
C GLU A 71 -6.13 5.85 10.63
N SER A 72 -6.17 6.43 11.84
CA SER A 72 -5.40 7.64 12.17
C SER A 72 -3.90 7.42 11.96
N LEU A 73 -3.37 6.27 12.35
CA LEU A 73 -1.96 5.92 12.18
C LEU A 73 -1.60 5.64 10.71
N PHE A 74 -2.48 4.98 9.96
CA PHE A 74 -2.29 4.75 8.52
C PHE A 74 -2.19 6.05 7.71
N ARG A 75 -2.84 7.13 8.17
CA ARG A 75 -2.69 8.45 7.54
C ARG A 75 -1.27 9.02 7.68
N GLY A 76 -0.46 8.47 8.58
CA GLY A 76 0.85 9.00 8.97
C GLY A 76 1.99 8.79 7.98
N PHE A 77 1.81 8.13 6.84
CA PHE A 77 2.89 7.94 5.87
C PHE A 77 2.40 7.97 4.42
N CYS A 78 3.31 8.34 3.52
CA CYS A 78 3.07 8.32 2.08
C CYS A 78 3.29 6.92 1.51
N ALA A 79 2.30 6.36 0.82
CA ALA A 79 2.39 5.02 0.20
C ALA A 79 3.45 4.92 -0.91
N ILE A 80 3.79 6.03 -1.56
CA ILE A 80 4.75 6.04 -2.68
C ILE A 80 6.18 6.03 -2.15
N SER A 81 6.49 7.00 -1.29
CA SER A 81 7.87 7.21 -0.85
C SER A 81 8.21 6.52 0.46
N GLY A 82 7.23 6.01 1.20
CA GLY A 82 7.39 5.56 2.58
C GLY A 82 7.68 6.69 3.58
N SER A 83 7.64 7.96 3.13
CA SER A 83 8.01 9.10 4.00
C SER A 83 6.96 9.35 5.07
N PRO A 84 7.38 9.63 6.32
CA PRO A 84 6.51 10.17 7.36
C PRO A 84 5.79 11.42 6.88
N VAL A 85 4.49 11.53 7.19
CA VAL A 85 3.71 12.75 6.95
C VAL A 85 2.92 13.13 8.19
N ASN A 86 2.75 14.43 8.41
CA ASN A 86 1.77 14.94 9.36
C ASN A 86 0.45 15.12 8.59
N PRO A 87 -0.61 14.34 8.87
CA PRO A 87 -1.83 14.41 8.09
C PRO A 87 -2.53 15.74 8.28
N THR A 88 -2.92 16.36 7.18
CA THR A 88 -3.69 17.61 7.11
C THR A 88 -4.71 17.50 5.98
N SER A 89 -5.58 18.49 5.82
CA SER A 89 -6.41 18.58 4.62
C SER A 89 -5.57 18.83 3.36
N TYR A 90 -4.47 19.59 3.47
CA TYR A 90 -3.67 19.98 2.32
C TYR A 90 -2.97 18.78 1.67
N ASN A 91 -2.41 17.87 2.45
CA ASN A 91 -1.77 16.67 1.91
C ASN A 91 -2.70 15.45 1.76
N LYS A 92 -4.01 15.65 1.92
CA LYS A 92 -5.04 14.67 1.58
C LYS A 92 -5.37 14.80 0.10
N TYR A 93 -5.15 13.75 -0.67
CA TYR A 93 -5.42 13.70 -2.10
C TYR A 93 -6.60 12.78 -2.37
N ARG A 94 -7.58 13.24 -3.17
CA ARG A 94 -8.65 12.39 -3.72
C ARG A 94 -8.17 11.77 -5.03
N LEU A 95 -8.40 10.46 -5.18
CA LEU A 95 -7.90 9.65 -6.27
C LEU A 95 -9.00 8.74 -6.81
N SER A 96 -8.95 8.41 -8.09
CA SER A 96 -9.73 7.38 -8.76
C SER A 96 -8.81 6.25 -9.22
N LEU A 97 -8.87 5.12 -8.51
CA LEU A 97 -7.98 3.97 -8.73
C LEU A 97 -8.75 2.75 -9.20
N HIS A 98 -8.11 1.90 -9.99
CA HIS A 98 -8.67 0.61 -10.40
C HIS A 98 -8.79 -0.32 -9.19
N LYS A 99 -9.87 -1.11 -9.12
CA LYS A 99 -10.01 -2.16 -8.11
C LYS A 99 -9.42 -3.47 -8.63
N ALA A 100 -8.80 -4.25 -7.74
CA ALA A 100 -8.31 -5.60 -8.06
C ALA A 100 -9.46 -6.53 -8.49
N SER A 101 -10.65 -6.32 -7.94
CA SER A 101 -11.89 -7.04 -8.27
C SER A 101 -12.64 -6.51 -9.51
N GLY A 102 -12.09 -5.51 -10.21
CA GLY A 102 -12.72 -4.88 -11.38
C GLY A 102 -13.44 -3.56 -11.06
N GLY A 103 -13.55 -2.68 -12.06
CA GLY A 103 -14.08 -1.33 -11.89
C GLY A 103 -13.09 -0.35 -11.24
N LYS A 104 -13.61 0.77 -10.74
CA LYS A 104 -12.83 1.84 -10.09
C LYS A 104 -13.44 2.23 -8.75
N SER A 105 -12.57 2.69 -7.85
CA SER A 105 -12.94 3.29 -6.57
C SER A 105 -12.40 4.71 -6.48
N ILE A 106 -13.17 5.60 -5.84
CA ILE A 106 -12.73 6.92 -5.43
C ILE A 106 -12.56 6.94 -3.92
N GLY A 107 -11.44 7.49 -3.47
CA GLY A 107 -11.10 7.59 -2.05
C GLY A 107 -9.94 8.54 -1.84
N TYR A 108 -9.30 8.45 -0.68
CA TYR A 108 -8.24 9.37 -0.28
C TYR A 108 -6.96 8.67 0.12
N MET A 109 -5.84 9.36 -0.07
CA MET A 109 -4.54 9.02 0.49
C MET A 109 -3.81 10.27 1.01
N GLN A 110 -2.75 10.06 1.78
CA GLN A 110 -1.89 11.13 2.31
C GLN A 110 -0.54 11.12 1.58
N TYR A 111 -0.10 12.25 1.04
CA TYR A 111 1.17 12.36 0.31
C TYR A 111 2.15 13.33 0.94
N CYS A 112 3.44 13.06 0.76
CA CYS A 112 4.50 13.94 1.24
C CYS A 112 4.83 15.08 0.28
N CYS A 113 4.54 14.92 -1.02
CA CYS A 113 4.84 15.89 -2.06
C CYS A 113 4.00 15.62 -3.33
N TRP A 114 3.87 16.63 -4.19
CA TRP A 114 3.01 16.57 -5.37
C TRP A 114 3.34 15.44 -6.36
N PRO A 115 4.61 15.02 -6.63
CA PRO A 115 4.84 13.98 -7.62
C PRO A 115 4.18 12.65 -7.26
N CYS A 116 3.93 12.40 -5.96
CA CYS A 116 3.31 11.19 -5.47
C CYS A 116 1.90 10.97 -6.03
N VAL A 117 1.12 12.03 -6.32
CA VAL A 117 -0.19 11.85 -6.94
C VAL A 117 -0.06 11.27 -8.35
N CYS A 118 0.91 11.77 -9.14
CA CYS A 118 1.19 11.25 -10.47
C CYS A 118 1.79 9.83 -10.43
N ASP A 119 2.63 9.55 -9.44
CA ASP A 119 3.31 8.26 -9.33
C ASP A 119 2.39 7.11 -8.87
N THR A 120 1.16 7.43 -8.45
CA THR A 120 0.13 6.48 -8.01
C THR A 120 -0.64 5.86 -9.18
N GLN A 121 -0.91 6.63 -10.23
CA GLN A 121 -1.98 6.36 -11.21
C GLN A 121 -1.80 5.08 -12.03
N ASP A 122 -0.56 4.61 -12.24
CA ASP A 122 -0.29 3.54 -13.22
C ASP A 122 -0.19 2.14 -12.63
N PHE A 123 0.15 2.01 -11.36
CA PHE A 123 0.52 0.72 -10.77
C PHE A 123 -0.24 0.38 -9.48
N ILE A 124 -0.91 1.36 -8.87
CA ILE A 124 -1.63 1.14 -7.62
C ILE A 124 -3.08 0.80 -7.93
N PHE A 125 -3.55 -0.28 -7.31
CA PHE A 125 -4.93 -0.71 -7.32
C PHE A 125 -5.52 -0.59 -5.91
N VAL A 126 -6.83 -0.68 -5.82
CA VAL A 126 -7.56 -0.81 -4.56
C VAL A 126 -7.95 -2.26 -4.36
N ASP A 127 -7.68 -2.80 -3.17
CA ASP A 127 -8.13 -4.11 -2.77
C ASP A 127 -8.54 -4.13 -1.30
N THR A 128 -9.35 -5.10 -0.89
CA THR A 128 -9.81 -5.21 0.50
C THR A 128 -8.88 -6.06 1.35
N LYS A 129 -8.92 -5.84 2.66
CA LYS A 129 -8.46 -6.81 3.65
C LYS A 129 -9.36 -6.80 4.88
N THR A 130 -9.75 -7.99 5.34
CA THR A 130 -10.31 -8.14 6.69
C THR A 130 -9.20 -8.10 7.73
N VAL A 131 -9.29 -7.17 8.68
CA VAL A 131 -8.30 -6.92 9.74
C VAL A 131 -8.95 -7.12 11.09
N GLU A 132 -8.33 -7.92 11.95
CA GLU A 132 -8.75 -8.10 13.34
C GLU A 132 -8.32 -6.90 14.19
N THR A 133 -9.28 -6.09 14.64
CA THR A 133 -9.02 -4.95 15.53
C THR A 133 -9.31 -5.32 16.98
N ALA A 134 -8.98 -4.42 17.92
CA ALA A 134 -9.38 -4.57 19.33
C ALA A 134 -10.91 -4.61 19.51
N GLU A 135 -11.67 -4.12 18.52
CA GLU A 135 -13.14 -4.07 18.50
C GLU A 135 -13.75 -5.15 17.58
N GLY A 136 -12.95 -6.16 17.23
CA GLY A 136 -13.31 -7.26 16.34
C GLY A 136 -12.92 -7.02 14.87
N PRO A 137 -13.31 -7.93 13.97
CA PRO A 137 -12.95 -7.84 12.55
C PRO A 137 -13.57 -6.61 11.89
N ARG A 138 -12.81 -5.98 11.00
CA ARG A 138 -13.23 -4.87 10.13
C ARG A 138 -12.66 -5.07 8.74
N VAL A 139 -13.41 -4.67 7.71
CA VAL A 139 -12.92 -4.66 6.33
C VAL A 139 -12.45 -3.26 6.01
N PHE A 140 -11.24 -3.15 5.46
CA PHE A 140 -10.70 -1.88 4.98
C PHE A 140 -10.23 -2.02 3.53
N ASP A 141 -10.26 -0.89 2.81
CA ASP A 141 -9.66 -0.76 1.49
C ASP A 141 -8.19 -0.35 1.60
N PHE A 142 -7.35 -0.96 0.76
CA PHE A 142 -5.92 -0.75 0.73
C PHE A 142 -5.44 -0.42 -0.69
N ALA A 143 -4.51 0.51 -0.78
CA ALA A 143 -3.67 0.70 -1.95
C ALA A 143 -2.70 -0.49 -2.05
N VAL A 144 -2.75 -1.21 -3.17
CA VAL A 144 -1.96 -2.42 -3.41
C VAL A 144 -1.16 -2.35 -4.71
N ILE A 145 -0.08 -3.12 -4.77
CA ILE A 145 0.71 -3.40 -5.98
C ILE A 145 0.87 -4.90 -6.17
N GLY A 146 1.31 -5.31 -7.36
CA GLY A 146 1.73 -6.68 -7.59
C GLY A 146 3.05 -6.96 -6.87
N ASN A 147 3.31 -8.24 -6.57
CA ASN A 147 4.49 -8.65 -5.84
C ASN A 147 5.76 -8.52 -6.72
N PRO A 148 6.69 -7.58 -6.43
CA PRO A 148 7.92 -7.43 -7.21
C PRO A 148 8.82 -8.69 -7.12
N CYS A 149 8.67 -9.50 -6.08
CA CYS A 149 9.46 -10.70 -5.89
C CYS A 149 9.10 -11.85 -6.84
N ASN A 150 7.96 -11.77 -7.55
CA ASN A 150 7.64 -12.65 -8.67
C ASN A 150 8.67 -12.53 -9.82
N ASN A 151 9.37 -11.40 -9.92
CA ASN A 151 10.43 -11.17 -10.90
C ASN A 151 11.65 -10.51 -10.24
N SER A 152 12.07 -11.03 -9.08
CA SER A 152 13.10 -10.45 -8.20
C SER A 152 14.43 -10.15 -8.90
N ALA A 153 14.80 -10.88 -9.96
CA ALA A 153 15.98 -10.61 -10.78
C ALA A 153 16.01 -9.16 -11.33
N LYS A 154 14.84 -8.55 -11.58
CA LYS A 154 14.75 -7.15 -12.03
C LYS A 154 15.25 -6.15 -10.99
N LEU A 155 15.31 -6.50 -9.70
CA LEU A 155 15.85 -5.61 -8.66
C LEU A 155 17.35 -5.32 -8.86
N SER A 156 18.06 -6.22 -9.52
CA SER A 156 19.51 -6.12 -9.78
C SER A 156 19.84 -5.47 -11.13
N VAL A 157 18.85 -5.18 -11.97
CA VAL A 157 19.09 -4.61 -13.30
C VAL A 157 19.63 -3.19 -13.17
N PRO A 158 20.79 -2.87 -13.77
CA PRO A 158 21.35 -1.54 -13.72
C PRO A 158 20.48 -0.48 -14.41
N PHE A 159 20.42 0.71 -13.85
CA PHE A 159 19.86 1.89 -14.49
C PHE A 159 20.65 3.15 -14.12
N VAL A 160 20.54 4.18 -14.96
CA VAL A 160 21.13 5.49 -14.69
C VAL A 160 20.23 6.25 -13.73
N GLN A 161 20.78 6.63 -12.58
CA GLN A 161 20.09 7.46 -11.60
C GLN A 161 19.94 8.88 -12.19
N PRO A 162 18.72 9.43 -12.35
CA PRO A 162 18.52 10.68 -13.06
C PRO A 162 18.98 11.97 -12.34
N PHE A 163 19.23 11.93 -11.03
CA PHE A 163 19.72 13.07 -10.26
C PHE A 163 21.23 13.30 -10.38
N ASP A 164 22.02 12.23 -10.42
CA ASP A 164 23.49 12.31 -10.37
C ASP A 164 24.17 11.58 -11.55
N GLY A 165 23.40 10.93 -12.42
CA GLY A 165 23.89 10.25 -13.62
C GLY A 165 24.63 8.94 -13.34
N ARG A 166 24.71 8.48 -12.08
CA ARG A 166 25.47 7.26 -11.75
C ARG A 166 24.69 6.01 -12.16
N GLN A 167 25.42 4.96 -12.51
CA GLN A 167 24.83 3.62 -12.61
C GLN A 167 24.48 3.08 -11.23
N THR A 168 23.27 2.55 -11.08
CA THR A 168 22.76 1.98 -9.82
C THR A 168 21.78 0.83 -10.08
N THR A 169 21.21 0.25 -9.04
CA THR A 169 20.18 -0.81 -9.08
C THR A 169 19.10 -0.54 -8.04
N LEU A 170 17.94 -1.21 -8.14
CA LEU A 170 16.89 -1.08 -7.12
C LEU A 170 17.33 -1.66 -5.78
N LEU A 171 18.15 -2.72 -5.77
CA LEU A 171 18.76 -3.23 -4.53
C LEU A 171 19.55 -2.16 -3.76
N ARG A 172 20.13 -1.18 -4.46
CA ARG A 172 20.87 -0.07 -3.85
C ARG A 172 19.97 1.10 -3.47
N GLU A 173 19.00 1.46 -4.33
CA GLU A 173 18.14 2.63 -4.11
C GLU A 173 16.94 2.38 -3.19
N ALA A 174 16.51 1.12 -3.06
CA ALA A 174 15.40 0.65 -2.23
C ALA A 174 15.82 -0.61 -1.44
N PRO A 175 16.77 -0.48 -0.50
CA PRO A 175 17.40 -1.62 0.19
C PRO A 175 16.45 -2.42 1.10
N GLU A 176 15.29 -1.85 1.42
CA GLU A 176 14.21 -2.53 2.16
C GLU A 176 13.38 -3.45 1.26
N VAL A 177 13.39 -3.25 -0.07
CA VAL A 177 12.68 -4.11 -1.03
C VAL A 177 13.48 -5.40 -1.19
N ARG A 178 13.16 -6.39 -0.37
CA ARG A 178 13.89 -7.64 -0.24
C ARG A 178 12.97 -8.83 -0.44
N CYS A 179 13.46 -9.81 -1.18
CA CYS A 179 12.70 -11.00 -1.50
C CYS A 179 13.23 -12.21 -0.74
N GLN A 180 12.32 -13.06 -0.27
CA GLN A 180 12.63 -14.39 0.25
C GLN A 180 11.55 -15.36 -0.23
N ASP A 181 11.97 -16.48 -0.82
CA ASP A 181 11.07 -17.54 -1.28
C ASP A 181 9.94 -17.06 -2.22
N GLY A 182 10.23 -16.04 -3.03
CA GLY A 182 9.27 -15.43 -3.97
C GLY A 182 8.38 -14.34 -3.36
N GLU A 183 8.47 -14.10 -2.05
CA GLU A 183 7.66 -13.13 -1.32
C GLU A 183 8.44 -11.85 -0.99
N LEU A 184 7.74 -10.72 -0.97
CA LEU A 184 8.27 -9.45 -0.49
C LEU A 184 8.30 -9.47 1.05
N LEU A 185 9.49 -9.41 1.63
CA LEU A 185 9.68 -9.57 3.06
C LEU A 185 8.89 -8.53 3.87
N GLY A 186 8.11 -9.04 4.84
CA GLY A 186 7.29 -8.21 5.72
C GLY A 186 6.08 -7.58 5.04
N ALA A 187 5.80 -7.85 3.77
CA ALA A 187 4.64 -7.26 3.11
C ALA A 187 3.32 -7.91 3.57
N PRO A 188 2.36 -7.13 4.11
CA PRO A 188 1.02 -7.64 4.31
C PRO A 188 0.33 -7.86 2.96
N ILE A 189 -0.49 -8.90 2.89
CA ILE A 189 -1.18 -9.34 1.67
C ILE A 189 -2.68 -9.09 1.79
N SER A 190 -3.28 -8.51 0.75
CA SER A 190 -4.72 -8.25 0.62
C SER A 190 -5.52 -9.53 0.33
N ASP A 191 -6.85 -9.44 0.34
CA ASP A 191 -7.73 -10.59 0.18
C ASP A 191 -7.58 -11.28 -1.20
N HIS A 192 -7.18 -10.55 -2.25
CA HIS A 192 -6.88 -11.11 -3.57
C HIS A 192 -5.39 -11.38 -3.83
N GLY A 193 -4.54 -11.36 -2.80
CA GLY A 193 -3.14 -11.78 -2.92
C GLY A 193 -2.19 -10.69 -3.42
N HIS A 194 -2.46 -9.42 -3.12
CA HIS A 194 -1.63 -8.28 -3.53
C HIS A 194 -0.88 -7.64 -2.36
N VAL A 195 0.27 -7.04 -2.64
CA VAL A 195 1.11 -6.37 -1.63
C VAL A 195 0.42 -5.08 -1.19
N ILE A 196 0.13 -4.97 0.10
CA ILE A 196 -0.46 -3.77 0.69
C ILE A 196 0.61 -2.70 0.93
N LEU A 197 0.37 -1.49 0.42
CA LEU A 197 1.23 -0.33 0.60
C LEU A 197 0.77 0.59 1.72
N SER A 198 -0.52 0.92 1.75
CA SER A 198 -1.18 1.80 2.74
C SER A 198 -2.70 1.65 2.60
N MET A 199 -3.46 2.14 3.57
CA MET A 199 -4.92 2.18 3.50
C MET A 199 -5.39 3.20 2.45
N PHE A 200 -6.47 2.88 1.75
CA PHE A 200 -7.18 3.76 0.83
C PHE A 200 -8.48 4.21 1.52
N PHE A 201 -8.51 5.45 1.98
CA PHE A 201 -9.54 5.90 2.92
C PHE A 201 -10.84 6.29 2.23
N ASP A 202 -11.95 6.04 2.91
CA ASP A 202 -13.30 6.46 2.51
C ASP A 202 -13.63 6.05 1.06
N ALA A 203 -13.20 4.86 0.67
CA ALA A 203 -13.33 4.31 -0.67
C ALA A 203 -14.81 4.11 -1.04
N LYS A 204 -15.17 4.46 -2.28
CA LYS A 204 -16.51 4.31 -2.85
C LYS A 204 -16.42 3.89 -4.31
N ASP A 205 -17.27 2.96 -4.71
CA ASP A 205 -17.31 2.51 -6.10
C ASP A 205 -17.83 3.62 -7.02
N VAL A 206 -17.25 3.71 -8.21
CA VAL A 206 -17.60 4.77 -9.19
C VAL A 206 -18.99 4.53 -9.81
N ASP A 207 -19.53 3.31 -9.73
CA ASP A 207 -20.84 2.94 -10.29
C ASP A 207 -22.00 3.10 -9.29
N GLU A 208 -21.71 3.23 -7.98
CA GLU A 208 -22.72 3.57 -6.97
C GLU A 208 -22.92 5.09 -6.94
N GLU A 209 -23.88 5.52 -7.76
CA GLU A 209 -24.36 6.90 -7.92
C GLU A 209 -23.44 7.82 -8.74
N ALA A 210 -24.05 8.74 -9.49
CA ALA A 210 -23.42 9.82 -10.25
C ALA A 210 -22.71 10.88 -9.35
N GLY A 211 -22.00 10.45 -8.31
CA GLY A 211 -21.59 11.24 -7.14
C GLY A 211 -20.10 11.59 -7.06
N ALA A 212 -19.28 11.21 -8.05
CA ALA A 212 -18.10 12.02 -8.33
C ALA A 212 -18.64 13.34 -8.87
N VAL A 213 -18.87 14.31 -7.98
CA VAL A 213 -18.91 15.71 -8.38
C VAL A 213 -17.60 15.89 -9.14
N ALA A 214 -17.70 15.85 -10.47
CA ALA A 214 -16.64 16.21 -11.35
C ALA A 214 -16.40 17.68 -10.98
N ILE A 215 -15.49 17.91 -10.04
CA ILE A 215 -14.84 19.21 -9.87
C ILE A 215 -13.91 19.33 -11.08
N HIS A 216 -14.52 19.32 -12.26
CA HIS A 216 -13.88 19.65 -13.51
C HIS A 216 -13.81 21.16 -13.49
N SER A 217 -12.77 21.65 -12.82
CA SER A 217 -12.28 22.95 -13.22
C SER A 217 -11.83 22.79 -14.68
N GLN A 218 -12.31 23.65 -15.57
CA GLN A 218 -11.91 23.60 -16.99
C GLN A 218 -10.40 23.86 -17.18
N ARG A 219 -9.69 24.22 -16.10
CA ARG A 219 -8.26 24.53 -16.06
C ARG A 219 -7.64 23.97 -14.77
N PRO A 220 -6.92 22.84 -14.86
CA PRO A 220 -6.16 22.28 -13.74
C PRO A 220 -5.29 23.33 -13.05
N GLN A 221 -5.38 23.40 -11.73
CA GLN A 221 -4.58 24.27 -10.87
C GLN A 221 -4.00 23.46 -9.70
N PRO A 222 -2.77 22.93 -9.85
CA PRO A 222 -2.07 22.19 -8.81
C PRO A 222 -2.06 22.93 -7.46
N GLY A 223 -2.38 22.23 -6.38
CA GLY A 223 -2.46 22.83 -5.04
C GLY A 223 -3.81 23.47 -4.68
N ARG A 224 -4.77 23.56 -5.62
CA ARG A 224 -6.12 24.05 -5.31
C ARG A 224 -6.82 23.08 -4.36
N MET A 225 -7.30 23.62 -3.24
CA MET A 225 -8.13 22.89 -2.28
C MET A 225 -9.57 22.82 -2.78
N SER A 226 -10.13 21.62 -2.79
CA SER A 226 -11.54 21.34 -3.03
C SER A 226 -12.25 21.04 -1.72
N THR A 227 -13.56 21.27 -1.66
CA THR A 227 -14.41 20.90 -0.52
C THR A 227 -15.67 20.20 -1.01
N VAL A 228 -15.91 18.97 -0.54
CA VAL A 228 -17.14 18.21 -0.81
C VAL A 228 -17.63 17.66 0.52
N ASN A 229 -18.91 17.90 0.87
CA ASN A 229 -19.51 17.45 2.13
C ASN A 229 -18.68 17.82 3.38
N GLY A 230 -18.06 19.01 3.38
CA GLY A 230 -17.20 19.48 4.47
C GLY A 230 -15.80 18.88 4.50
N ILE A 231 -15.47 17.94 3.61
CA ILE A 231 -14.14 17.33 3.50
C ILE A 231 -13.28 18.16 2.54
N GLN A 232 -12.17 18.68 3.05
CA GLN A 232 -11.16 19.38 2.26
C GLN A 232 -10.07 18.43 1.77
N PHE A 233 -9.68 18.56 0.49
CA PHE A 233 -8.66 17.73 -0.17
C PHE A 233 -8.08 18.43 -1.41
N GLN A 234 -6.96 17.94 -1.92
CA GLN A 234 -6.47 18.19 -3.27
C GLN A 234 -7.00 17.11 -4.22
N ASP A 235 -7.47 17.49 -5.40
CA ASP A 235 -8.01 16.56 -6.40
C ASP A 235 -6.90 16.19 -7.39
N GLU A 236 -6.73 14.91 -7.72
CA GLU A 236 -5.73 14.49 -8.71
C GLU A 236 -5.91 15.16 -10.08
N MET A 237 -7.15 15.51 -10.45
CA MET A 237 -7.44 16.16 -11.72
C MET A 237 -6.81 17.54 -11.83
N GLU A 238 -6.56 18.21 -10.70
CA GLU A 238 -5.86 19.49 -10.67
C GLU A 238 -4.37 19.34 -11.03
N PHE A 239 -3.83 18.12 -11.03
CA PHE A 239 -2.46 17.79 -11.39
C PHE A 239 -2.31 17.19 -12.79
N LYS A 240 -3.40 17.03 -13.55
CA LYS A 240 -3.42 16.32 -14.83
C LYS A 240 -2.25 16.72 -15.75
N ASP A 241 -2.13 18.00 -16.07
CA ASP A 241 -1.11 18.49 -16.99
C ASP A 241 0.32 18.27 -16.45
N MET A 242 0.53 18.45 -15.14
CA MET A 242 1.82 18.16 -14.49
C MET A 242 2.17 16.67 -14.51
N CYS A 243 1.18 15.79 -14.34
CA CYS A 243 1.39 14.35 -14.41
C CYS A 243 1.70 13.91 -15.84
N GLU A 244 1.04 14.50 -16.85
CA GLU A 244 1.38 14.27 -18.26
C GLU A 244 2.81 14.75 -18.59
N ASP A 245 3.22 15.93 -18.12
CA ASP A 245 4.59 16.43 -18.28
C ASP A 245 5.62 15.52 -17.62
N ARG A 246 5.32 15.06 -16.39
CA ARG A 246 6.18 14.12 -15.67
C ARG A 246 6.31 12.79 -16.40
N ALA A 247 5.23 12.28 -16.97
CA ALA A 247 5.24 11.06 -17.78
C ALA A 247 6.05 11.25 -19.06
N ARG A 248 5.89 12.39 -19.77
CA ARG A 248 6.70 12.74 -20.95
C ARG A 248 8.19 12.85 -20.64
N ALA A 249 8.54 13.32 -19.44
CA ALA A 249 9.91 13.35 -18.96
C ALA A 249 10.43 11.98 -18.46
N GLY A 250 9.61 10.92 -18.51
CA GLY A 250 9.98 9.57 -18.11
C GLY A 250 10.05 9.36 -16.59
N TYR A 251 9.31 10.16 -15.81
CA TYR A 251 9.31 10.12 -14.34
C TYR A 251 10.71 10.24 -13.72
N ASN A 252 11.63 10.92 -14.39
CA ASN A 252 13.06 10.99 -14.11
C ASN A 252 13.46 11.82 -12.87
N SER A 253 12.65 11.81 -11.82
CA SER A 253 12.98 12.51 -10.58
C SER A 253 12.19 11.99 -9.39
N GLY A 254 12.75 12.25 -8.21
CA GLY A 254 12.12 11.93 -6.93
C GLY A 254 12.24 10.46 -6.55
N MET A 255 11.84 10.18 -5.32
CA MET A 255 11.70 8.81 -4.81
C MET A 255 10.58 8.05 -5.52
N GLY A 256 9.64 8.78 -6.12
CA GLY A 256 8.59 8.19 -6.92
C GLY A 256 9.10 7.41 -8.13
N GLU A 257 10.23 7.80 -8.73
CA GLU A 257 10.85 7.00 -9.78
C GLU A 257 11.23 5.59 -9.28
N ILE A 258 11.85 5.51 -8.10
CA ILE A 258 12.26 4.24 -7.47
C ILE A 258 11.03 3.39 -7.17
N PHE A 259 9.99 4.00 -6.59
CA PHE A 259 8.70 3.32 -6.38
C PHE A 259 8.13 2.76 -7.68
N ARG A 260 8.03 3.59 -8.73
CA ARG A 260 7.49 3.17 -10.03
C ARG A 260 8.28 2.04 -10.65
N LYS A 261 9.61 2.09 -10.58
CA LYS A 261 10.47 1.00 -11.06
C LYS A 261 10.22 -0.31 -10.29
N VAL A 262 10.02 -0.26 -8.96
CA VAL A 262 9.65 -1.44 -8.16
C VAL A 262 8.26 -1.96 -8.54
N ALA A 263 7.26 -1.08 -8.59
CA ALA A 263 5.88 -1.45 -8.91
C ALA A 263 5.73 -2.02 -10.34
N ALA A 264 6.55 -1.54 -11.28
CA ALA A 264 6.58 -2.01 -12.67
C ALA A 264 7.25 -3.40 -12.85
N ILE A 265 7.86 -3.98 -11.81
CA ILE A 265 8.50 -5.30 -11.92
C ILE A 265 7.48 -6.38 -12.26
N SER A 266 6.32 -6.32 -11.59
CA SER A 266 5.21 -7.27 -11.68
C SER A 266 3.87 -6.51 -11.58
N PRO A 267 3.50 -5.72 -12.60
CA PRO A 267 2.33 -4.85 -12.51
C PRO A 267 1.03 -5.66 -12.45
N LEU A 268 0.06 -5.16 -11.68
CA LEU A 268 -1.32 -5.61 -11.76
C LEU A 268 -1.94 -5.16 -13.09
N LYS A 269 -2.93 -5.91 -13.56
CA LYS A 269 -3.71 -5.56 -14.75
C LYS A 269 -5.19 -5.49 -14.38
N PRO A 270 -5.94 -4.48 -14.86
CA PRO A 270 -7.38 -4.43 -14.64
C PRO A 270 -8.05 -5.70 -15.16
N LEU A 271 -9.02 -6.24 -14.43
CA LEU A 271 -9.75 -7.45 -14.87
C LEU A 271 -10.42 -7.24 -16.24
N ASP A 272 -10.86 -6.01 -16.53
CA ASP A 272 -11.46 -5.62 -17.81
C ASP A 272 -10.49 -5.76 -18.99
N SER A 273 -9.17 -5.67 -18.75
CA SER A 273 -8.15 -5.86 -19.80
C SER A 273 -8.00 -7.32 -20.26
N TYR A 274 -8.57 -8.28 -19.51
CA TYR A 274 -8.60 -9.68 -19.91
C TYR A 274 -9.85 -10.03 -20.73
N ALA A 275 -10.85 -9.14 -20.81
CA ALA A 275 -12.04 -9.34 -21.63
C ALA A 275 -11.76 -9.15 -23.13
N GLU A 276 -10.75 -8.36 -23.50
CA GLU A 276 -10.33 -8.14 -24.90
C GLU A 276 -9.43 -9.25 -25.47
N LEU A 277 -9.05 -10.24 -24.64
CA LEU A 277 -8.20 -11.38 -25.03
C LEU A 277 -8.98 -12.69 -25.20
N ARG A 278 -10.32 -12.64 -25.22
CA ARG A 278 -11.22 -13.76 -25.53
C ARG A 278 -12.08 -13.42 -26.73
#